data_AF-A0A4Z2JDT6-F1
#
_entry.id   AF-A0A4Z2JDT6-F1
#
_cell.length_a   1.000
_cell.length_b   1.000
_cell.length_c   1.000
_cell.angle_alpha   90.00
_cell.angle_beta   90.00
_cell.angle_gamma   90.00
#
_symmetry.space_group_name_H-M   'P 1'
#
loop_
_entity.id
_entity.type
_entity.pdbx_description
1 polymer ?
#
loop_
_entity_poly.entity_id
_entity_poly.type
_entity_poly.pdbx_seq_one_letter_code
_entity_poly.pdbx_strand_id
1 'polypeptide(L)'
;MEKHLKIQDTCGIHNLHGMPGVIGGIVGAIAAAAATESVYGVEGLRNTFDFYGDFKDTSPARQGGLQAAGLCVAICFGVGGGILVGCILRLPIWGDPADDNCFDDEPYWQVRDDSFHHKEVFTVLMSISHQIIPVRRSTLRMCGVVVYRMNNKYLIFYSIL
;
A
#
# COMPACT_ATOMS: atom_id res chain seq x y z
N MET A 1 8.64 -7.51 12.04
CA MET A 1 7.93 -6.99 13.23
C MET A 1 7.01 -8.06 13.81
N GLU A 2 6.15 -8.64 13.00
CA GLU A 2 5.22 -9.72 13.33
C GLU A 2 5.81 -10.88 14.18
N LYS A 3 6.91 -11.51 13.73
CA LYS A 3 7.50 -12.67 14.43
C LYS A 3 7.94 -12.38 15.87
N HIS A 4 8.47 -11.20 16.13
CA HIS A 4 9.15 -10.88 17.39
C HIS A 4 8.37 -9.91 18.29
N LEU A 5 7.56 -9.03 17.71
CA LEU A 5 6.78 -8.01 18.44
C LEU A 5 5.27 -8.23 18.34
N LYS A 6 4.81 -9.20 17.55
CA LYS A 6 3.38 -9.51 17.34
C LYS A 6 2.56 -8.32 16.82
N ILE A 7 3.20 -7.44 16.05
CA ILE A 7 2.55 -6.32 15.34
C ILE A 7 2.31 -6.76 13.90
N GLN A 8 1.05 -6.84 13.51
CA GLN A 8 0.59 -7.11 12.15
C GLN A 8 0.38 -5.79 11.41
N ASP A 9 1.15 -5.57 10.35
CA ASP A 9 1.11 -4.35 9.52
C ASP A 9 0.73 -4.75 8.10
N THR A 10 -0.58 -4.88 7.85
CA THR A 10 -1.16 -5.43 6.61
C THR A 10 -0.64 -4.76 5.34
N CYS A 11 -0.45 -3.44 5.37
CA CYS A 11 -0.01 -2.67 4.20
C CYS A 11 1.46 -2.23 4.29
N GLY A 12 2.19 -2.62 5.34
CA GLY A 12 3.57 -2.17 5.56
C GLY A 12 3.67 -0.66 5.78
N ILE A 13 2.67 -0.02 6.40
CA ILE A 13 2.64 1.43 6.60
C ILE A 13 3.80 1.91 7.46
N HIS A 14 4.35 1.06 8.32
CA HIS A 14 5.55 1.38 9.08
C HIS A 14 6.75 1.61 8.16
N ASN A 15 6.89 0.83 7.09
CA ASN A 15 8.02 0.93 6.17
C ASN A 15 7.84 2.06 5.14
N LEU A 16 6.60 2.38 4.77
CA LEU A 16 6.32 3.43 3.77
C LEU A 16 6.11 4.82 4.39
N HIS A 17 5.48 4.90 5.56
CA HIS A 17 5.14 6.17 6.21
C HIS A 17 5.97 6.39 7.48
N GLY A 18 6.00 5.40 8.38
CA GLY A 18 6.67 5.53 9.68
C GLY A 18 8.17 5.81 9.56
N MET A 19 8.93 4.86 9.03
CA MET A 19 10.38 4.96 8.89
C MET A 19 10.81 6.12 7.98
N PRO A 20 10.23 6.32 6.78
CA PRO A 20 10.56 7.49 5.96
C PRO A 20 10.20 8.81 6.62
N GLY A 21 9.09 8.88 7.37
CA GLY A 21 8.70 10.07 8.13
C GLY A 21 9.70 10.42 9.23
N VAL A 22 10.17 9.42 10.00
CA VAL A 22 11.20 9.61 11.03
C VAL A 22 12.52 10.07 10.41
N ILE A 23 12.96 9.42 9.33
CA ILE A 23 14.19 9.81 8.61
C ILE A 23 14.05 11.24 8.08
N GLY A 24 12.90 11.58 7.47
CA GLY A 24 12.61 12.92 6.97
C GLY A 24 12.65 13.98 8.07
N GLY A 25 12.09 13.68 9.25
CA GLY A 25 12.16 14.58 10.42
C GLY A 25 13.58 14.80 10.93
N ILE A 26 14.38 13.73 11.01
CA ILE A 26 15.80 13.82 11.43
C ILE A 26 16.60 14.65 10.41
N VAL A 27 16.49 14.32 9.13
CA VAL A 27 17.18 15.05 8.06
C VAL A 27 16.72 16.50 8.01
N GLY A 28 15.44 16.78 8.20
CA GLY A 28 14.89 18.14 8.29
C GLY A 28 15.46 18.93 9.46
N ALA A 29 15.61 18.32 10.63
CA ALA A 29 16.25 18.94 11.79
C ALA A 29 17.73 19.27 11.54
N ILE A 30 18.47 18.33 10.92
CA ILE A 30 19.88 18.55 10.56
C ILE A 30 19.99 19.67 9.52
N ALA A 31 19.17 19.64 8.47
CA ALA A 31 19.16 20.64 7.42
C ALA A 31 18.83 22.04 7.97
N ALA A 32 17.87 22.15 8.90
CA ALA A 32 17.55 23.40 9.57
C ALA A 32 18.72 23.90 10.44
N ALA A 33 19.39 23.01 11.19
CA ALA A 33 20.54 23.37 12.01
C ALA A 33 21.76 23.82 11.18
N ALA A 34 21.95 23.21 10.00
CA ALA A 34 23.06 23.48 9.10
C ALA A 34 22.80 24.64 8.11
N ALA A 35 21.59 25.22 8.11
CA ALA A 35 21.24 26.28 7.18
C ALA A 35 22.06 27.55 7.46
N THR A 36 22.69 28.09 6.40
CA THR A 36 23.52 29.29 6.46
C THR A 36 22.99 30.38 5.54
N GLU A 37 23.32 31.63 5.85
CA GLU A 37 23.00 32.79 5.01
C GLU A 37 23.67 32.70 3.63
N SER A 38 24.83 32.04 3.50
CA SER A 38 25.50 31.89 2.21
C SER A 38 24.75 31.00 1.22
N VAL A 39 23.95 30.04 1.70
CA VAL A 39 23.19 29.10 0.86
C VAL A 39 21.77 29.61 0.63
N TYR A 40 21.12 30.11 1.68
CA TYR A 40 19.71 30.51 1.63
C TYR A 40 19.51 32.01 1.42
N GLY A 41 20.54 32.84 1.62
CA GLY A 41 20.40 34.29 1.74
C GLY A 41 19.69 34.70 3.02
N VAL A 42 19.84 35.96 3.44
CA VAL A 42 19.18 36.48 4.66
C VAL A 42 17.65 36.37 4.54
N GLU A 43 17.08 36.83 3.43
CA GLU A 43 15.63 36.75 3.20
C GLU A 43 15.13 35.32 2.99
N GLY A 44 15.92 34.44 2.37
CA GLY A 44 15.50 33.05 2.17
C GLY A 44 15.50 32.26 3.49
N LEU A 45 16.44 32.53 4.39
CA LEU A 45 16.46 31.94 5.73
C LEU A 45 15.21 32.37 6.53
N ARG A 46 14.87 33.67 6.48
CA ARG A 46 13.71 34.23 7.16
C ARG A 46 12.39 33.65 6.65
N ASN A 47 12.24 33.54 5.33
CA ASN A 47 11.02 32.99 4.73
C ASN A 47 10.89 31.47 4.90
N THR A 48 12.00 30.72 4.82
CA THR A 48 11.97 29.25 4.89
C THR A 48 11.64 28.74 6.29
N PHE A 49 12.17 29.41 7.33
CA PHE A 49 12.01 28.99 8.73
C PHE A 49 11.11 29.92 9.54
N ASP A 50 10.42 30.86 8.86
CA ASP A 50 9.48 31.83 9.44
C ASP A 50 10.09 32.63 10.61
N PHE A 51 11.29 33.18 10.40
CA PHE A 51 11.96 34.04 11.38
C PHE A 51 11.36 35.46 11.39
N TYR A 52 10.08 35.53 11.72
CA TYR A 52 9.31 36.75 11.92
C TYR A 52 8.72 36.81 13.33
N GLY A 53 8.29 38.01 13.75
CA GLY A 53 7.70 38.23 15.08
C GLY A 53 8.63 37.77 16.21
N ASP A 54 8.09 36.91 17.08
CA ASP A 54 8.76 36.40 18.27
C ASP A 54 9.95 35.47 17.94
N PHE A 55 10.03 34.97 16.69
CA PHE A 55 11.09 34.05 16.26
C PHE A 55 12.19 34.72 15.44
N LYS A 56 12.16 36.05 15.27
CA LYS A 56 13.12 36.81 14.44
C LYS A 56 14.59 36.60 14.81
N ASP A 57 14.89 36.36 16.09
CA ASP A 57 16.24 36.19 16.63
C ASP A 57 16.59 34.70 16.83
N THR A 58 15.79 33.79 16.25
CA THR A 58 16.03 32.35 16.32
C THR A 58 17.22 31.98 15.44
N SER A 59 18.19 31.29 16.02
CA SER A 59 19.32 30.74 15.26
C SER A 59 18.92 29.48 14.50
N PRO A 60 19.57 29.17 13.36
CA PRO A 60 19.38 27.91 12.63
C PRO A 60 19.51 26.67 13.52
N ALA A 61 20.51 26.67 14.42
CA ALA A 61 20.70 25.59 15.39
C ALA A 61 19.47 25.41 16.31
N ARG A 62 18.89 26.51 16.81
CA ARG A 62 17.66 26.44 17.61
C ARG A 62 16.48 25.93 16.78
N GLN A 63 16.36 26.34 15.52
CA GLN A 63 15.32 25.84 14.62
C GLN A 63 15.44 24.34 14.36
N GLY A 64 16.66 23.82 14.16
CA GLY A 64 16.90 22.38 14.08
C GLY A 64 16.49 21.64 15.36
N GLY A 65 16.76 22.23 16.53
CA GLY A 65 16.27 21.71 17.81
C GLY A 65 14.75 21.66 17.90
N LEU A 66 14.05 22.70 17.41
CA LEU A 66 12.58 22.72 17.36
C LEU A 66 12.00 21.66 16.41
N GLN A 67 12.63 21.44 15.25
CA GLN A 67 12.23 20.35 14.33
C GLN A 67 12.40 18.97 14.98
N ALA A 68 13.52 18.74 15.68
CA ALA A 68 13.74 17.50 16.42
C ALA A 68 12.71 17.31 17.55
N ALA A 69 12.40 18.37 18.30
CA ALA A 69 11.36 18.34 19.32
C ALA A 69 9.98 18.04 18.71
N GLY A 70 9.64 18.65 17.57
CA GLY A 70 8.42 18.39 16.82
C GLY A 70 8.29 16.92 16.40
N LEU A 71 9.38 16.30 15.92
CA LEU A 71 9.41 14.87 15.61
C LEU A 71 9.12 14.02 16.86
N CYS A 72 9.74 14.32 18.00
CA CYS A 72 9.48 13.60 19.24
C CYS A 72 8.02 13.72 19.67
N VAL A 73 7.45 14.93 19.62
CA VAL A 73 6.03 15.16 19.92
C VAL A 73 5.14 14.35 18.98
N ALA A 74 5.40 14.38 17.68
CA ALA A 74 4.63 13.61 16.69
C ALA A 74 4.65 12.10 16.98
N ILE A 75 5.81 11.55 17.35
CA ILE A 75 5.93 10.13 17.74
C ILE A 75 5.13 9.85 19.03
N CYS A 76 5.24 10.70 20.04
CA CYS A 76 4.49 10.54 21.29
C CYS A 76 2.98 10.55 21.06
N PHE A 77 2.48 11.49 20.26
CA PHE A 77 1.05 11.54 19.92
C PHE A 77 0.61 10.39 19.03
N GLY A 78 1.43 9.97 18.06
CA GLY A 78 1.14 8.83 17.19
C GLY A 78 1.04 7.52 17.98
N VAL A 79 2.01 7.26 18.86
CA VAL A 79 2.01 6.06 19.71
C VAL A 79 0.93 6.13 20.79
N GLY A 80 0.86 7.23 21.54
CA GLY A 80 -0.10 7.39 22.64
C GLY A 80 -1.55 7.40 22.15
N GLY A 81 -1.83 8.15 21.08
CA GLY A 81 -3.14 8.18 20.43
C GLY A 81 -3.51 6.83 19.83
N GLY A 82 -2.57 6.16 19.16
CA GLY A 82 -2.78 4.81 18.61
C GLY A 82 -3.10 3.77 19.69
N ILE A 83 -2.40 3.79 20.83
CA ILE A 83 -2.70 2.90 21.97
C ILE A 83 -4.09 3.20 22.52
N LEU A 84 -4.41 4.48 22.77
CA LEU A 84 -5.72 4.88 23.32
C LEU A 84 -6.86 4.42 22.42
N VAL A 85 -6.78 4.72 21.12
CA VAL A 85 -7.80 4.33 20.14
C VAL A 85 -7.84 2.81 19.99
N GLY A 86 -6.69 2.14 19.95
CA GLY A 86 -6.61 0.69 19.90
C GLY A 86 -7.28 0.01 21.10
N CYS A 87 -7.14 0.57 22.30
CA CYS A 87 -7.84 0.08 23.50
C CYS A 87 -9.37 0.25 23.38
N ILE A 88 -9.85 1.36 22.79
CA ILE A 88 -11.28 1.60 22.56
C ILE A 88 -11.84 0.60 21.53
N LEU A 89 -11.11 0.37 20.44
CA LEU A 89 -11.50 -0.57 19.38
C LEU A 89 -11.46 -2.04 19.81
N ARG A 90 -10.79 -2.36 20.91
CA ARG A 90 -10.76 -3.73 21.48
C ARG A 90 -12.05 -4.11 22.22
N LEU A 91 -12.98 -3.19 22.41
CA LEU A 91 -14.28 -3.49 23.04
C LEU A 91 -15.13 -4.35 22.08
N PRO A 92 -15.77 -5.44 22.55
CA PRO A 92 -16.51 -6.39 21.70
C PRO A 92 -17.92 -5.88 21.34
N ILE A 93 -18.03 -4.63 20.90
CA ILE A 93 -19.29 -3.96 20.53
C ILE A 93 -19.31 -3.51 19.07
N TRP A 94 -18.20 -3.68 18.34
CA TRP A 94 -18.00 -3.12 17.01
C TRP A 94 -18.33 -4.09 15.87
N GLY A 95 -18.57 -5.37 16.16
CA GLY A 95 -18.91 -6.37 15.14
C GLY A 95 -17.73 -6.71 14.22
N ASP A 96 -16.52 -6.78 14.79
CA ASP A 96 -15.30 -7.22 14.11
C ASP A 96 -15.40 -8.71 13.69
N PRO A 97 -14.76 -9.09 12.57
CA PRO A 97 -14.80 -10.46 12.11
C PRO A 97 -13.91 -11.32 13.01
N ALA A 98 -14.21 -12.61 13.12
CA ALA A 98 -13.31 -13.55 13.78
C ALA A 98 -11.97 -13.64 13.00
N ASP A 99 -10.88 -13.99 13.71
CA ASP A 99 -9.52 -14.02 13.15
C ASP A 99 -9.39 -14.89 11.88
N ASP A 100 -10.20 -15.95 11.77
CA ASP A 100 -10.27 -16.86 10.61
C ASP A 100 -10.96 -16.25 9.38
N ASN A 101 -11.79 -15.22 9.60
CA ASN A 101 -12.50 -14.47 8.56
C ASN A 101 -11.86 -13.11 8.27
N CYS A 102 -10.67 -12.83 8.82
CA CYS A 102 -9.91 -11.65 8.45
C CYS A 102 -9.52 -11.70 6.97
N PHE A 103 -9.65 -10.55 6.27
CA PHE A 103 -9.42 -10.42 4.82
C PHE A 103 -10.42 -11.17 3.93
N ASP A 104 -11.55 -11.58 4.49
CA ASP A 104 -12.71 -12.06 3.74
C ASP A 104 -13.75 -10.93 3.64
N ASP A 105 -14.31 -10.74 2.44
CA ASP A 105 -15.35 -9.76 2.18
C ASP A 105 -16.75 -10.29 2.57
N GLU A 106 -16.94 -11.61 2.63
CA GLU A 106 -18.25 -12.26 2.89
C GLU A 106 -18.96 -11.81 4.18
N PRO A 107 -18.27 -11.59 5.32
CA PRO A 107 -18.93 -11.14 6.56
C PRO A 107 -19.62 -9.77 6.44
N TYR A 108 -19.21 -8.94 5.49
CA TYR A 108 -19.69 -7.55 5.34
C TYR A 108 -20.43 -7.29 4.03
N TRP A 109 -20.20 -8.12 3.02
CA TRP A 109 -20.71 -7.92 1.67
C TRP A 109 -21.44 -9.16 1.16
N GLN A 110 -22.46 -8.93 0.33
CA GLN A 110 -23.02 -9.99 -0.49
C GLN A 110 -22.04 -10.28 -1.62
N VAL A 111 -21.29 -11.38 -1.50
CA VAL A 111 -20.38 -11.84 -2.54
C VAL A 111 -21.17 -12.54 -3.64
N ARG A 112 -20.69 -12.47 -4.89
CA ARG A 112 -21.34 -13.15 -6.02
C ARG A 112 -21.08 -14.64 -5.92
N ASP A 113 -22.05 -15.45 -6.31
CA ASP A 113 -21.85 -16.89 -6.44
C ASP A 113 -20.83 -17.21 -7.55
N ASP A 114 -19.60 -17.53 -7.17
CA ASP A 114 -18.52 -17.97 -8.08
C ASP A 114 -18.89 -19.23 -8.88
N SER A 115 -19.91 -19.96 -8.41
CA SER A 115 -20.48 -21.10 -9.10
C SER A 115 -21.06 -20.76 -10.47
N PHE A 116 -21.40 -19.49 -10.76
CA PHE A 116 -21.76 -19.05 -12.12
C PHE A 116 -20.54 -18.94 -13.04
N HIS A 117 -19.39 -18.44 -12.58
CA HIS A 117 -18.20 -18.31 -13.44
C HIS A 117 -17.52 -19.65 -13.73
N HIS A 118 -17.46 -20.56 -12.74
CA HIS A 118 -16.90 -21.89 -13.01
C HIS A 118 -17.80 -22.73 -13.93
N LYS A 119 -19.14 -22.58 -13.82
CA LYS A 119 -20.08 -23.25 -14.73
C LYS A 119 -19.94 -22.71 -16.16
N GLU A 120 -19.91 -21.40 -16.36
CA GLU A 120 -19.76 -20.81 -17.70
C GLU A 120 -18.42 -21.19 -18.36
N VAL A 121 -17.30 -21.14 -17.62
CA VAL A 121 -15.98 -21.55 -18.14
C VAL A 121 -15.96 -23.04 -18.47
N PHE A 122 -16.52 -23.90 -17.62
CA PHE A 122 -16.58 -25.34 -17.86
C PHE A 122 -17.52 -25.69 -19.02
N THR A 123 -18.66 -25.01 -19.14
CA THR A 123 -19.60 -25.18 -20.27
C THR A 123 -18.99 -24.73 -21.59
N VAL A 124 -18.25 -23.61 -21.61
CA VAL A 124 -17.51 -23.16 -22.80
C VAL A 124 -16.41 -24.16 -23.17
N LEU A 125 -15.63 -24.65 -22.21
CA LEU A 125 -14.57 -25.64 -22.44
C LEU A 125 -15.15 -26.98 -22.93
N MET A 126 -16.25 -27.46 -22.35
CA MET A 126 -16.93 -28.67 -22.81
C MET A 126 -17.54 -28.48 -24.21
N SER A 127 -18.10 -27.30 -24.51
CA SER A 127 -18.63 -27.00 -25.84
C SER A 127 -17.52 -26.96 -26.90
N ILE A 128 -16.33 -26.46 -26.58
CA ILE A 128 -15.16 -26.48 -27.47
C ILE A 128 -14.65 -27.93 -27.62
N SER A 129 -14.62 -28.72 -26.55
CA SER A 129 -14.18 -30.12 -26.59
C SER A 129 -15.06 -31.01 -27.48
N HIS A 130 -16.36 -30.76 -27.55
CA HIS A 130 -17.28 -31.51 -28.42
C HIS A 130 -17.24 -31.08 -29.90
N GLN A 131 -16.64 -29.92 -30.22
CA GLN A 131 -16.44 -29.47 -31.61
C GLN A 131 -15.11 -29.93 -32.22
N ILE A 132 -14.18 -30.49 -31.42
CA ILE A 132 -12.92 -31.06 -31.92
C ILE A 132 -13.15 -32.54 -32.28
N ILE A 133 -13.43 -32.76 -33.57
CA ILE A 133 -13.41 -34.05 -34.27
C ILE A 133 -12.06 -34.76 -33.99
N PRO A 134 -12.01 -36.11 -33.81
CA PRO A 134 -10.80 -36.80 -33.39
C PRO A 134 -9.75 -36.78 -34.50
N VAL A 135 -8.77 -35.87 -34.40
CA VAL A 135 -7.56 -35.95 -35.21
C VAL A 135 -6.60 -36.92 -34.53
N ARG A 136 -6.32 -37.99 -35.28
CA ARG A 136 -5.43 -39.13 -35.00
C ARG A 136 -4.17 -38.73 -34.23
N ARG A 137 -3.85 -39.48 -33.16
CA ARG A 137 -2.62 -39.39 -32.38
C ARG A 137 -1.38 -39.36 -33.28
N SER A 138 -0.70 -38.23 -33.30
CA SER A 138 0.75 -38.13 -33.50
C SER A 138 1.24 -36.94 -32.70
N THR A 139 2.14 -37.23 -31.77
CA THR A 139 2.87 -36.33 -30.87
C THR A 139 3.19 -34.96 -31.45
N LEU A 140 2.47 -33.92 -31.01
CA LEU A 140 2.86 -32.52 -31.13
C LEU A 140 2.51 -31.83 -29.80
N ARG A 141 3.54 -31.38 -29.07
CA ARG A 141 3.39 -30.53 -27.88
C ARG A 141 2.80 -29.19 -28.34
N MET A 142 1.57 -28.88 -27.96
CA MET A 142 1.02 -27.54 -28.14
C MET A 142 1.49 -26.62 -27.01
N CYS A 143 2.32 -25.63 -27.35
CA CYS A 143 2.65 -24.51 -26.48
C CYS A 143 1.78 -23.31 -26.91
N GLY A 144 0.69 -23.04 -26.19
CA GLY A 144 -0.10 -21.81 -26.29
C GLY A 144 -1.10 -21.72 -27.45
N VAL A 145 -2.37 -21.44 -27.12
CA VAL A 145 -3.42 -21.06 -28.09
C VAL A 145 -3.87 -19.65 -27.73
N VAL A 146 -3.82 -18.72 -28.69
CA VAL A 146 -4.36 -17.36 -28.53
C VAL A 146 -5.59 -17.22 -29.42
N VAL A 147 -6.74 -16.93 -28.81
CA VAL A 147 -8.04 -16.81 -29.49
C VAL A 147 -8.43 -15.34 -29.57
N TYR A 148 -8.64 -14.84 -30.79
CA TYR A 148 -9.16 -13.48 -31.01
C TYR A 148 -10.64 -13.55 -31.41
N ARG A 149 -11.45 -12.67 -30.79
CA ARG A 149 -12.88 -12.51 -31.09
C ARG A 149 -13.08 -11.27 -31.96
N MET A 150 -13.56 -11.45 -33.19
CA MET A 150 -13.87 -10.35 -34.12
C MET A 150 -15.26 -10.57 -34.72
N ASN A 151 -16.19 -9.63 -34.50
CA ASN A 151 -17.52 -9.55 -35.11
C ASN A 151 -18.20 -10.90 -35.37
N ASN A 152 -18.44 -11.62 -34.27
CA ASN A 152 -19.19 -12.87 -34.23
C ASN A 152 -18.52 -14.07 -34.93
N LYS A 153 -17.21 -13.99 -35.20
CA LYS A 153 -16.37 -15.12 -35.62
C LYS A 153 -15.13 -15.23 -34.74
N TYR A 154 -14.66 -16.46 -34.55
CA TYR A 154 -13.42 -16.76 -33.83
C TYR A 154 -12.31 -17.07 -34.83
N LEU A 155 -11.17 -16.42 -34.65
CA LEU A 155 -9.97 -16.70 -35.43
C LEU A 155 -8.92 -17.30 -34.50
N ILE A 156 -8.52 -18.53 -34.79
CA ILE A 156 -7.59 -19.32 -33.96
C ILE A 156 -6.25 -19.33 -34.68
N PHE A 157 -5.23 -18.76 -34.03
CA PHE A 157 -3.84 -18.86 -34.50
C PHE A 157 -3.10 -19.87 -33.64
N TYR A 158 -2.47 -20.84 -34.30
CA TYR A 158 -1.50 -21.72 -33.69
C TYR A 158 -0.12 -21.09 -33.88
N SER A 159 0.49 -20.63 -32.80
CA SER A 159 1.87 -20.13 -32.85
C SER A 159 2.82 -21.33 -32.78
N ILE A 160 3.66 -21.48 -33.79
CA ILE A 160 4.78 -22.43 -33.76
C ILE A 160 6.02 -21.57 -33.46
N LEU A 161 6.61 -21.75 -32.28
CA LEU A 161 7.99 -21.35 -32.00
C LEU A 161 8.87 -22.59 -32.17
#